data_AF-A0A0C2C085-F1
#
_entry.id   AF-A0A0C2C085-F1
#
_cell.length_a   1.000
_cell.length_b   1.000
_cell.length_c   1.000
_cell.angle_alpha   90.00
_cell.angle_beta   90.00
_cell.angle_gamma   90.00
#
_symmetry.space_group_name_H-M   'P 1'
#
loop_
_entity.id
_entity.type
_entity.pdbx_description
1 polymer ?
#
loop_
_entity_poly.entity_id
_entity_poly.type
_entity_poly.pdbx_seq_one_letter_code
_entity_poly.pdbx_strand_id
1 'polypeptide(L)' 'MSGNQEVRIHDVWNSNVEEEFAKMRTLIEDYPFVAMDTEFPGVVATPLGTFKSKEDFNYQQVSCNVNMLKLIQ' A
#
# COMPACT_ATOMS: atom_id res chain seq x y z
N MET A 1 -25.92 -20.06 -13.81
CA MET A 1 -25.68 -20.38 -12.39
C MET A 1 -24.58 -19.46 -11.91
N SER A 2 -24.95 -18.29 -11.38
CA SER A 2 -24.00 -17.35 -10.79
C SER A 2 -23.61 -17.89 -9.42
N GLY A 3 -22.61 -18.77 -9.40
CA GLY A 3 -21.95 -19.15 -8.16
C GLY A 3 -21.41 -17.88 -7.52
N ASN A 4 -21.85 -17.59 -6.31
CA ASN A 4 -21.34 -16.49 -5.51
C ASN A 4 -19.84 -16.74 -5.34
N GLN A 5 -19.01 -16.05 -6.12
CA GLN A 5 -17.57 -16.27 -6.09
C GLN A 5 -17.08 -15.64 -4.79
N GLU A 6 -16.89 -16.49 -3.79
CA GLU A 6 -16.46 -16.07 -2.45
C GLU A 6 -15.12 -15.34 -2.59
N VAL A 7 -15.10 -14.08 -2.17
CA VAL A 7 -13.88 -13.28 -2.15
C VAL A 7 -12.94 -13.91 -1.14
N ARG A 8 -11.80 -14.43 -1.62
CA ARG A 8 -10.77 -15.03 -0.76
C ARG A 8 -9.71 -13.98 -0.45
N ILE A 9 -9.56 -13.69 0.84
CA ILE A 9 -8.50 -12.84 1.38
C ILE A 9 -7.42 -13.76 1.95
N HIS A 10 -6.17 -13.52 1.56
CA HIS A 10 -5.00 -14.28 2.00
C HIS A 10 -4.15 -13.41 2.91
N ASP A 11 -4.11 -13.71 4.21
CA ASP A 11 -3.24 -13.00 5.14
C ASP A 11 -1.78 -13.41 4.93
N VAL A 12 -0.92 -12.43 4.64
CA VAL A 12 0.50 -12.65 4.36
C VAL A 12 1.34 -12.18 5.54
N TRP A 13 2.14 -13.10 6.09
CA TRP A 13 3.02 -12.92 7.22
C TRP A 13 4.45 -13.35 6.85
N ASN A 14 5.42 -13.10 7.74
CA ASN A 14 6.82 -13.47 7.53
C ASN A 14 7.04 -14.96 7.20
N SER A 15 6.16 -15.84 7.69
CA SER A 15 6.28 -17.29 7.45
C SER A 15 5.81 -17.76 6.07
N ASN A 16 4.95 -17.01 5.38
CA ASN A 16 4.34 -17.43 4.10
C ASN A 16 4.50 -16.40 2.96
N VAL A 17 5.21 -15.29 3.18
CA VAL A 17 5.41 -14.24 2.16
C VAL A 17 5.99 -14.79 0.85
N GLU A 18 6.98 -15.68 0.92
CA GLU A 18 7.59 -16.28 -0.27
C GLU A 18 6.63 -17.18 -1.05
N GLU A 19 5.77 -17.92 -0.34
CA GLU A 19 4.79 -18.82 -0.93
C GLU A 19 3.69 -18.02 -1.66
N GLU A 20 3.13 -17.00 -1.02
CA GLU A 20 2.06 -16.18 -1.61
C GLU A 20 2.59 -15.34 -2.77
N PHE A 21 3.80 -14.78 -2.67
CA PHE A 21 4.43 -14.06 -3.79
C PHE A 21 4.73 -14.99 -4.98
N ALA A 22 5.06 -16.27 -4.75
CA ALA A 22 5.22 -17.23 -5.83
C ALA A 22 3.91 -17.45 -6.60
N LYS A 23 2.77 -17.55 -5.90
CA LYS A 23 1.43 -17.64 -6.52
C LYS A 23 1.08 -16.36 -7.27
N MET A 24 1.35 -15.18 -6.71
CA MET A 24 1.10 -13.90 -7.38
C MET A 24 1.89 -13.76 -8.69
N ARG A 25 3.16 -14.20 -8.70
CA ARG A 25 4.00 -14.16 -9.90
C ARG A 25 3.45 -14.99 -11.05
N THR A 26 2.79 -16.11 -10.77
CA THR A 26 2.15 -16.92 -11.83
C THR A 26 0.82 -16.30 -12.28
N LEU A 27 0.07 -15.68 -11.37
CA LEU A 27 -1.24 -15.10 -11.66
C LEU A 27 -1.18 -13.80 -12.46
N ILE A 28 -0.11 -13.00 -12.32
CA ILE A 28 -0.01 -11.69 -12.96
C ILE A 28 0.00 -11.77 -14.50
N GLU A 29 0.38 -12.92 -15.07
CA GLU A 29 0.34 -13.15 -16.52
C GLU A 29 -1.11 -13.17 -17.05
N ASP A 30 -2.03 -13.77 -16.30
CA ASP A 30 -3.45 -13.88 -16.65
C ASP A 30 -4.29 -12.69 -16.11
N TYR A 31 -3.87 -12.11 -14.97
CA TYR A 31 -4.59 -11.06 -14.25
C TYR A 31 -3.67 -9.83 -13.99
N PRO A 32 -3.40 -8.99 -15.01
CA PRO A 32 -2.35 -7.96 -14.95
C PRO A 32 -2.75 -6.66 -14.23
N PHE A 33 -3.99 -6.57 -13.71
CA PHE A 33 -4.47 -5.38 -13.02
C PHE A 33 -4.37 -5.57 -11.50
N VAL A 34 -3.56 -4.73 -10.85
CA VAL A 34 -3.33 -4.77 -9.41
C VAL A 34 -3.95 -3.52 -8.77
N ALA A 35 -4.90 -3.73 -7.87
CA ALA A 35 -5.35 -2.72 -6.93
C ALA A 35 -4.50 -2.80 -5.65
N MET A 36 -4.13 -1.65 -5.09
CA MET A 36 -3.30 -1.56 -3.89
C MET A 36 -3.88 -0.51 -2.96
N ASP A 37 -3.84 -0.82 -1.67
CA ASP A 37 -4.19 0.07 -0.58
C ASP A 37 -3.20 -0.17 0.57
N THR A 38 -3.03 0.82 1.44
CA THR A 38 -2.11 0.71 2.59
C THR A 38 -2.70 1.33 3.84
N GLU A 39 -2.45 0.69 4.98
CA GLU A 39 -2.78 1.21 6.30
C GLU A 39 -1.50 1.64 7.02
N PHE A 40 -1.52 2.86 7.56
CA PHE A 40 -0.37 3.45 8.26
C PHE A 40 -0.87 4.33 9.42
N PRO A 41 0.00 4.67 10.39
CA PRO A 41 -0.41 5.41 11.60
C PRO A 41 -0.67 6.91 11.34
N GLY A 42 -1.39 7.23 10.27
CA GLY A 42 -1.90 8.55 9.94
C GLY A 42 -0.81 9.61 9.68
N VAL A 43 -1.16 10.84 9.98
CA VAL A 43 -0.30 12.03 9.82
C VAL A 43 0.07 12.53 11.21
N VAL A 44 1.36 12.52 11.52
CA VAL A 44 1.89 12.89 12.85
C VAL A 44 2.73 14.16 12.84
N ALA A 45 3.20 14.58 11.67
CA ALA A 45 4.00 15.79 11.51
C ALA A 45 3.52 16.65 10.34
N THR A 46 3.75 17.95 10.46
CA THR A 46 3.51 18.95 9.42
C THR A 46 4.81 19.71 9.17
N PRO A 47 5.34 19.75 7.93
CA PRO A 47 6.58 20.43 7.62
C PRO A 47 6.37 21.94 7.78
N LEU A 48 7.37 22.62 8.33
CA LEU A 48 7.39 24.06 8.52
C LEU A 48 8.35 24.70 7.52
N GLY A 49 7.97 25.86 6.97
CA GLY A 49 8.81 26.61 6.05
C GLY A 49 8.02 27.27 4.93
N THR A 50 8.77 27.81 3.96
CA THR A 50 8.20 28.41 2.75
C THR A 50 8.11 27.35 1.65
N PHE A 51 6.91 27.13 1.11
CA PHE A 51 6.67 26.18 0.03
C PHE A 51 6.42 26.94 -1.27
N LYS A 52 6.88 26.39 -2.39
CA LYS A 52 6.76 27.04 -3.71
C LYS A 52 5.33 27.01 -4.24
N SER A 53 4.55 26.02 -3.83
CA SER A 53 3.14 25.86 -4.17
C SER A 53 2.42 24.98 -3.16
N LYS A 54 1.10 24.81 -3.34
CA LYS A 54 0.30 23.88 -2.52
C LYS A 54 0.70 22.43 -2.77
N GLU A 55 1.06 22.09 -4.00
CA GLU A 55 1.51 20.75 -4.40
C GLU A 55 2.85 20.42 -3.74
N ASP A 56 3.77 21.39 -3.67
CA ASP A 56 5.04 21.26 -2.96
C ASP A 56 4.80 21.00 -1.47
N PHE A 57 3.93 21.79 -0.82
CA PHE A 57 3.53 21.53 0.56
C PHE A 57 2.94 20.13 0.76
N ASN A 58 2.01 19.70 -0.10
CA ASN A 58 1.39 18.37 0.00
C ASN A 58 2.42 17.25 -0.18
N TYR A 59 3.36 17.40 -1.12
CA TYR A 59 4.44 16.43 -1.29
C TYR A 59 5.33 16.36 -0.05
N GLN A 60 5.73 17.50 0.51
CA GLN A 60 6.53 17.53 1.74
C GLN A 60 5.77 16.94 2.94
N GLN A 61 4.45 17.16 3.03
CA GLN A 61 3.60 16.56 4.05
C GLN A 61 3.65 15.03 3.98
N VAL A 62 3.43 14.45 2.79
CA VAL A 62 3.48 13.00 2.59
C VAL A 62 4.89 12.47 2.83
N SER A 63 5.89 13.07 2.20
CA SER A 63 7.29 12.65 2.29
C SER A 63 7.79 12.60 3.73
N CYS A 64 7.51 13.65 4.52
CA CYS A 64 7.93 13.71 5.92
C CYS A 64 7.32 12.56 6.74
N ASN A 65 6.01 12.33 6.62
CA ASN A 65 5.33 11.28 7.39
C ASN A 65 5.72 9.88 6.92
N VAL A 66 5.83 9.63 5.61
CA VAL A 66 6.27 8.35 5.05
C VAL A 66 7.67 7.97 5.53
N ASN A 67 8.58 8.93 5.63
CA ASN A 67 9.94 8.68 6.10
C ASN A 67 10.03 8.38 7.61
N MET A 68 9.07 8.85 8.41
CA MET A 68 9.09 8.68 9.86
C MET A 68 8.30 7.47 10.34
N LEU A 69 7.24 7.09 9.61
CA LEU A 69 6.28 6.11 10.04
C LEU A 69 6.57 4.73 9.44
N LYS A 70 6.14 3.68 10.14
CA LYS A 70 6.18 2.31 9.63
C LYS A 70 4.81 1.93 9.09
N LEU A 71 4.80 1.21 7.97
CA LEU A 71 3.59 0.64 7.39
C LEU A 71 2.98 -0.39 8.35
N ILE A 72 1.66 -0.51 8.36
CA ILE A 72 0.92 -1.54 9.10
C ILE A 72 0.52 -2.66 8.13
N GLN A 73 -0.13 -2.31 7.02
CA GLN A 73 -0.56 -3.23 5.95
C GLN A 73 -0.48 -2.57 4.58
#